data_AF-A0A2U3AIZ2-F1
#
_entry.id   AF-A0A2U3AIZ2-F1
#
_cell.length_a   1.000
_cell.length_b   1.000
_cell.length_c   1.000
_cell.angle_alpha   90.00
_cell.angle_beta   90.00
_cell.angle_gamma   90.00
#
_symmetry.space_group_name_H-M   'P 1'
#
loop_
_entity.id
_entity.type
_entity.pdbx_description
1 polymer ?
#
loop_
_entity_poly.entity_id
_entity_poly.type
_entity_poly.pdbx_seq_one_letter_code
_entity_poly.pdbx_strand_id
1 'polypeptide(L)'
;MKNVECPIIQDILPLYVDKITSVETNQLVKTHLQSCDACKQEYEAMMNTLHIPNETAIEGFQTVKKEMKRKKRALFLITLIATLFITLGAVFAVFAYQIPLNYEDISLEIEKNNDEFLAIYSGPDIIGVRISEPIEVNVEGVTKKVILVCYTKSVGYSIVNDDLDNINLRVAKADGIDAIYYGEYNRSNVSSETAKNVIQNGHLIWEE
;
A
#
# COMPACT_ATOMS: atom_id res chain seq x y z
N MET A 1 19.03 -77.24 39.96
CA MET A 1 18.75 -75.98 39.25
C MET A 1 19.62 -74.90 39.87
N LYS A 2 20.33 -74.09 39.07
CA LYS A 2 21.27 -73.08 39.57
C LYS A 2 20.47 -71.99 40.28
N ASN A 3 20.55 -71.93 41.61
CA ASN A 3 20.10 -70.77 42.35
C ASN A 3 21.16 -69.69 42.15
N VAL A 4 20.82 -68.66 41.38
CA VAL A 4 21.71 -67.51 41.17
C VAL A 4 21.52 -66.57 42.34
N GLU A 5 22.63 -66.10 42.91
CA GLU A 5 22.62 -65.23 44.08
C GLU A 5 22.07 -63.85 43.71
N CYS A 6 21.30 -63.24 44.63
CA CYS A 6 20.68 -61.93 44.41
C CYS A 6 21.64 -60.84 43.91
N PRO A 7 22.90 -60.70 44.41
CA PRO A 7 23.81 -59.67 43.92
C PRO A 7 24.06 -59.73 42.42
N ILE A 8 24.17 -60.95 41.87
CA ILE A 8 24.37 -61.16 40.44
C ILE A 8 23.14 -60.70 39.65
N ILE A 9 21.94 -60.94 40.19
CA ILE A 9 20.69 -60.50 39.57
C ILE A 9 20.56 -58.99 39.61
N GLN A 10 20.89 -58.37 40.74
CA GLN A 10 20.86 -56.92 40.91
C GLN A 10 21.82 -56.21 39.95
N ASP A 11 23.02 -56.75 39.74
CA ASP A 11 24.01 -56.19 38.82
C ASP A 11 23.53 -56.18 37.35
N ILE A 12 22.79 -57.21 36.94
CA ILE A 12 22.27 -57.33 35.56
C ILE A 12 20.85 -56.76 35.39
N LEU A 13 20.16 -56.43 36.48
CA LEU A 13 18.77 -55.98 36.46
C LEU A 13 18.56 -54.69 35.65
N PRO A 14 19.44 -53.67 35.72
CA PRO A 14 19.33 -52.48 34.89
C PRO A 14 19.36 -52.82 33.39
N LEU A 15 20.26 -53.71 32.98
CA LEU A 15 20.39 -54.15 31.59
C LEU A 15 19.16 -54.95 31.13
N TYR A 16 18.55 -55.70 32.05
CA TYR A 16 17.30 -56.41 31.81
C TYR A 16 16.10 -55.45 31.64
N VAL A 17 16.02 -54.40 32.46
CA VAL A 17 15.01 -53.34 32.33
C VAL A 17 15.15 -52.60 30.99
N ASP A 18 16.39 -52.35 30.56
CA ASP A 18 16.72 -51.74 29.26
C ASP A 18 16.51 -52.69 28.06
N LYS A 19 16.14 -53.96 28.30
CA LYS A 19 15.90 -55.01 27.29
C LYS A 19 17.08 -55.29 26.35
N ILE A 20 18.31 -55.14 26.84
CA ILE A 20 19.55 -55.36 26.08
C ILE A 20 20.26 -56.67 26.43
N THR A 21 19.68 -57.47 27.32
CA THR A 21 20.19 -58.78 27.74
C THR A 21 19.82 -59.91 26.78
N SER A 22 20.66 -60.96 26.76
CA SER A 22 20.41 -62.15 25.93
C SER A 22 19.17 -62.94 26.38
N VAL A 23 18.64 -63.80 25.51
CA VAL A 23 17.48 -64.67 25.83
C VAL A 23 17.76 -65.57 27.03
N GLU A 24 18.96 -66.12 27.15
CA GLU A 24 19.37 -66.96 28.28
C GLU A 24 19.39 -66.17 29.59
N THR A 25 19.95 -64.96 29.56
CA THR A 25 19.98 -64.03 30.69
C THR A 25 18.56 -63.61 31.11
N ASN A 26 17.67 -63.38 30.14
CA ASN A 26 16.27 -63.01 30.39
C ASN A 26 15.52 -64.12 31.15
N GLN A 27 15.70 -65.37 30.73
CA GLN A 27 15.06 -66.50 31.39
C GLN A 27 15.57 -66.66 32.83
N LEU A 28 16.87 -66.49 33.03
CA LEU A 28 17.51 -66.56 34.34
C LEU A 28 16.97 -65.49 35.31
N VAL A 29 16.95 -64.22 34.87
CA VAL A 29 16.40 -63.11 35.67
C VAL A 29 14.92 -63.34 35.97
N LYS A 30 14.13 -63.72 34.96
CA LYS A 30 12.69 -63.97 35.11
C LYS A 30 12.40 -65.07 36.13
N THR A 31 13.16 -66.17 36.11
CA THR A 31 13.00 -67.25 37.10
C THR A 31 13.35 -66.76 38.51
N HIS A 32 14.40 -65.95 38.67
CA HIS A 32 14.78 -65.42 39.98
C HIS A 32 13.74 -64.44 40.55
N LEU A 33 13.19 -63.54 39.71
CA LEU A 33 12.14 -62.59 40.09
C LEU A 33 10.83 -63.27 40.51
N GLN A 34 10.58 -64.52 40.11
CA GLN A 34 9.42 -65.29 40.56
C GLN A 34 9.57 -65.82 41.99
N SER A 35 10.80 -66.00 42.47
CA SER A 35 11.10 -66.59 43.77
C SER A 35 11.72 -65.63 44.79
N CYS A 36 12.10 -64.41 44.38
CA CYS A 36 12.75 -63.42 45.24
C CYS A 36 11.98 -62.08 45.23
N ASP A 37 11.29 -61.78 46.33
CA ASP A 37 10.53 -60.54 46.47
C ASP A 37 11.42 -59.29 46.50
N ALA A 38 12.64 -59.38 47.04
CA ALA A 38 13.58 -58.26 47.10
C ALA A 38 13.99 -57.78 45.70
N CYS A 39 14.43 -58.70 44.82
CA CYS A 39 14.79 -58.36 43.45
C CYS A 39 13.58 -57.89 42.63
N LYS A 40 12.37 -58.38 42.94
CA LYS A 40 11.13 -57.92 42.31
C LYS A 40 10.80 -56.47 42.65
N GLN A 41 10.95 -56.07 43.92
CA GLN A 41 10.74 -54.67 44.33
C GLN A 41 11.71 -53.72 43.64
N GLU A 42 12.99 -54.11 43.49
CA GLU A 42 13.97 -53.29 42.77
C GLU A 42 13.64 -53.15 41.28
N TYR A 43 13.18 -54.24 40.64
CA TYR A 43 12.72 -54.20 39.26
C TYR A 43 11.53 -53.23 39.08
N GLU A 44 10.54 -53.30 39.97
CA GLU A 44 9.38 -52.40 39.95
C GLU A 44 9.78 -50.94 40.20
N ALA A 45 10.73 -50.70 41.10
CA ALA A 45 11.27 -49.36 41.36
C ALA A 45 11.95 -48.78 40.11
N MET A 46 12.75 -49.56 39.39
CA MET A 46 13.41 -49.15 38.15
C MET A 46 12.40 -48.92 37.00
N MET A 47 11.33 -49.71 36.93
CA MET A 47 10.30 -49.52 35.90
C MET A 47 9.47 -48.25 36.16
N ASN A 48 9.25 -47.90 37.43
CA ASN A 48 8.51 -46.70 37.81
C ASN A 48 9.30 -45.39 37.61
N THR A 49 10.63 -45.42 37.66
CA THR A 49 11.47 -44.23 37.36
C THR A 49 11.54 -43.93 35.86
N LEU A 50 11.16 -44.87 34.98
CA LEU A 50 11.07 -44.69 33.53
C LEU A 50 9.77 -43.98 33.08
N HIS A 51 9.16 -43.16 33.95
CA HIS A 51 8.06 -42.29 33.56
C HIS A 51 8.59 -41.10 32.75
N ILE A 52 8.90 -41.34 31.47
CA ILE A 52 9.09 -40.28 30.49
C ILE A 52 7.70 -39.69 30.23
N PRO A 53 7.43 -38.40 30.57
CA PRO A 53 6.13 -37.80 30.29
C PRO A 53 5.90 -37.83 28.78
N ASN A 54 4.91 -38.62 28.36
CA ASN A 54 4.58 -38.78 26.95
C ASN A 54 3.74 -37.57 26.46
N GLU A 55 4.09 -37.09 25.27
CA GLU A 55 3.22 -36.40 24.30
C GLU A 55 2.58 -35.02 24.59
N THR A 56 2.41 -34.55 25.82
CA THR A 56 1.73 -33.25 26.08
C THR A 56 2.53 -32.02 25.64
N ALA A 57 3.85 -32.14 25.49
CA ALA A 57 4.71 -31.06 24.97
C ALA A 57 4.47 -30.76 23.48
N ILE A 58 3.89 -31.69 22.71
CA ILE A 58 3.72 -31.54 21.25
C ILE A 58 2.48 -30.69 20.94
N GLU A 59 1.41 -30.78 21.73
CA GLU A 59 0.16 -30.04 21.49
C GLU A 59 0.32 -28.52 21.71
N GLY A 60 1.05 -28.12 22.76
CA GLY A 60 1.36 -26.71 23.03
C GLY A 60 2.23 -26.06 21.93
N PHE A 61 3.12 -26.83 21.30
CA PHE A 61 3.91 -26.33 20.18
C PHE A 61 3.08 -26.13 18.90
N GLN A 62 2.05 -26.96 18.66
CA GLN A 62 1.21 -26.84 17.48
C GLN A 62 0.29 -25.61 17.54
N THR A 63 -0.27 -25.29 18.71
CA THR A 63 -1.09 -24.10 18.92
C THR A 63 -0.25 -22.82 18.78
N VAL A 64 0.91 -22.75 19.42
CA VAL A 64 1.85 -21.63 19.29
C VAL A 64 2.31 -21.44 17.83
N LYS A 65 2.65 -22.52 17.12
CA LYS A 65 3.04 -22.46 15.70
C LYS A 65 1.91 -21.95 14.81
N LYS A 66 0.66 -22.32 15.10
CA LYS A 66 -0.54 -21.86 14.35
C LYS A 66 -0.81 -20.37 14.60
N GLU A 67 -0.69 -19.91 15.84
CA GLU A 67 -0.82 -18.48 16.17
C GLU A 67 0.29 -17.63 15.55
N MET A 68 1.55 -18.09 15.61
CA MET A 68 2.67 -17.40 14.96
C MET A 68 2.47 -17.33 13.44
N LYS A 69 2.00 -18.40 12.80
CA LYS A 69 1.67 -18.40 11.35
C LYS A 69 0.52 -17.44 11.03
N ARG A 70 -0.52 -17.38 11.86
CA ARG A 70 -1.64 -16.43 11.70
C ARG A 70 -1.17 -14.98 11.83
N LYS A 71 -0.38 -14.65 12.86
CA LYS A 71 0.21 -13.31 13.05
C LYS A 71 1.11 -12.93 11.89
N LYS A 72 1.98 -13.83 11.42
CA LYS A 72 2.81 -13.60 10.22
C LYS A 72 1.97 -13.34 8.98
N ARG A 73 0.94 -14.16 8.71
CA ARG A 73 0.03 -13.96 7.57
C ARG A 73 -0.72 -12.63 7.66
N ALA A 74 -1.20 -12.27 8.85
CA ALA A 74 -1.85 -10.98 9.07
C ALA A 74 -0.90 -9.82 8.78
N LEU A 75 0.35 -9.88 9.26
CA LEU A 75 1.38 -8.87 8.95
C LEU A 75 1.68 -8.78 7.45
N PHE A 76 1.80 -9.92 6.75
CA PHE A 76 1.96 -9.93 5.30
C PHE A 76 0.78 -9.30 4.56
N LEU A 77 -0.45 -9.58 4.99
CA LEU A 77 -1.64 -8.97 4.38
C LEU A 77 -1.71 -7.46 4.65
N ILE A 78 -1.43 -7.03 5.88
CA ILE A 78 -1.42 -5.61 6.24
C ILE A 78 -0.36 -4.85 5.44
N THR A 79 0.86 -5.40 5.34
CA THR A 79 1.93 -4.79 4.56
C THR A 79 1.58 -4.72 3.08
N LEU A 80 1.04 -5.80 2.49
CA LEU A 80 0.59 -5.81 1.10
C LEU A 80 -0.49 -4.74 0.84
N ILE A 81 -1.49 -4.65 1.71
CA ILE A 81 -2.57 -3.67 1.61
C ILE A 81 -2.01 -2.24 1.76
N ALA A 82 -1.14 -2.01 2.75
CA ALA A 82 -0.53 -0.71 2.97
C ALA A 82 0.30 -0.26 1.76
N THR A 83 1.14 -1.16 1.21
CA THR A 83 1.91 -0.87 -0.01
C THR A 83 0.98 -0.56 -1.18
N LEU A 84 -0.09 -1.33 -1.38
CA LEU A 84 -1.07 -1.07 -2.43
C LEU A 84 -1.69 0.32 -2.28
N PHE A 85 -2.16 0.70 -1.10
CA PHE A 85 -2.72 2.03 -0.86
C PHE A 85 -1.71 3.16 -1.07
N ILE A 86 -0.46 2.98 -0.64
CA ILE A 86 0.60 3.98 -0.87
C ILE A 86 0.86 4.16 -2.36
N THR A 87 0.99 3.06 -3.11
CA THR A 87 1.22 3.13 -4.56
C THR A 87 0.04 3.75 -5.30
N LEU A 88 -1.20 3.35 -4.98
CA LEU A 88 -2.40 3.93 -5.57
C LEU A 88 -2.53 5.42 -5.22
N GLY A 89 -2.23 5.81 -3.98
CA GLY A 89 -2.22 7.21 -3.56
C GLY A 89 -1.19 8.04 -4.31
N ALA A 90 0.02 7.50 -4.51
CA ALA A 90 1.07 8.16 -5.29
C ALA A 90 0.67 8.33 -6.76
N VAL A 91 0.16 7.27 -7.39
CA VAL A 91 -0.36 7.33 -8.77
C VAL A 91 -1.48 8.36 -8.86
N PHE A 92 -2.47 8.28 -7.97
CA PHE A 92 -3.58 9.23 -7.95
C PHE A 92 -3.09 10.68 -7.82
N ALA A 93 -2.13 10.95 -6.93
CA ALA A 93 -1.57 12.29 -6.77
C ALA A 93 -0.88 12.79 -8.05
N VAL A 94 -0.10 11.94 -8.73
CA VAL A 94 0.60 12.29 -9.99
C VAL A 94 -0.38 12.64 -11.12
N PHE A 95 -1.51 11.94 -11.21
CA PHE A 95 -2.50 12.17 -12.26
C PHE A 95 -3.53 13.26 -11.91
N ALA A 96 -3.91 13.39 -10.63
CA ALA A 96 -4.92 14.35 -10.18
C ALA A 96 -4.38 15.77 -9.94
N TYR A 97 -3.07 15.91 -9.68
CA TYR A 97 -2.48 17.22 -9.44
C TYR A 97 -2.31 18.00 -10.74
N GLN A 98 -3.11 19.05 -10.90
CA GLN A 98 -3.10 19.95 -12.06
C GLN A 98 -2.21 21.16 -11.80
N ILE A 99 -1.20 21.33 -12.64
CA ILE A 99 -0.22 22.43 -12.60
C ILE A 99 -0.60 23.43 -13.70
N PRO A 100 -0.68 24.74 -13.41
CA PRO A 100 -0.91 25.76 -14.43
C PRO A 100 0.27 25.82 -15.42
N LEU A 101 -0.04 25.98 -16.70
CA LEU A 101 0.96 26.21 -17.73
C LEU A 101 1.40 27.67 -17.74
N ASN A 102 2.69 27.91 -17.95
CA ASN A 102 3.18 29.25 -18.21
C ASN A 102 2.77 29.68 -19.62
N TYR A 103 2.47 30.97 -19.81
CA TYR A 103 2.08 31.51 -21.11
C TYR A 103 3.23 31.43 -22.12
N GLU A 104 4.47 31.59 -21.66
CA GLU A 104 5.67 31.55 -22.51
C GLU A 104 5.91 30.17 -23.17
N ASP A 105 5.34 29.11 -22.59
CA ASP A 105 5.49 27.74 -23.08
C ASP A 105 4.42 27.36 -24.12
N ILE A 106 3.47 28.27 -24.43
CA ILE A 106 2.31 27.98 -25.27
C ILE A 106 2.12 29.04 -26.37
N SER A 107 1.49 28.63 -27.46
CA SER A 107 0.91 29.50 -28.47
C SER A 107 -0.60 29.43 -28.34
N LEU A 108 -1.22 30.58 -28.09
CA LEU A 108 -2.66 30.70 -27.90
C LEU A 108 -3.17 31.88 -28.74
N GLU A 109 -4.08 31.58 -29.65
CA GLU A 109 -4.77 32.59 -30.45
C GLU A 109 -6.27 32.53 -30.17
N ILE A 110 -6.92 33.70 -30.10
CA ILE A 110 -8.37 33.80 -29.93
C ILE A 110 -8.98 34.28 -31.24
N GLU A 111 -9.78 33.41 -31.85
CA GLU A 111 -10.60 33.76 -33.00
C GLU A 111 -12.04 34.02 -32.57
N LYS A 112 -12.60 35.14 -33.02
CA LYS A 112 -14.04 35.43 -32.89
C LYS A 112 -14.75 34.88 -34.12
N ASN A 113 -15.54 33.82 -33.95
CA ASN A 113 -16.33 33.23 -35.01
C ASN A 113 -17.83 33.42 -34.70
N ASN A 114 -18.48 34.30 -35.45
CA ASN A 114 -19.83 34.79 -35.16
C ASN A 114 -19.94 35.36 -33.72
N ASP A 115 -20.68 34.67 -32.86
CA ASP A 115 -20.97 35.06 -31.47
C ASP A 115 -20.15 34.26 -30.44
N GLU A 116 -19.09 33.55 -30.85
CA GLU A 116 -18.28 32.72 -29.97
C GLU A 116 -16.77 32.99 -30.12
N PHE A 117 -16.06 32.94 -28.99
CA PHE A 117 -14.60 32.91 -28.96
C PHE A 117 -14.10 31.48 -29.01
N LEU A 118 -13.26 31.19 -29.99
CA LEU A 118 -12.53 29.94 -30.15
C LEU A 118 -11.06 30.20 -29.80
N ALA A 119 -10.53 29.40 -28.89
CA ALA A 119 -9.11 29.34 -28.60
C ALA A 119 -8.46 28.29 -29.47
N ILE A 120 -7.46 28.69 -30.26
CA ILE A 120 -6.55 27.82 -30.98
C ILE A 120 -5.31 27.66 -30.12
N TYR A 121 -5.15 26.45 -29.58
CA TYR A 121 -4.04 26.11 -28.68
C TYR A 121 -3.01 25.25 -29.39
N SER A 122 -1.74 25.63 -29.28
CA SER A 122 -0.59 24.82 -29.65
C SER A 122 0.46 24.88 -28.54
N GLY A 123 0.81 23.75 -27.96
CA GLY A 123 1.74 23.68 -26.83
C GLY A 123 1.82 22.26 -26.24
N PRO A 124 2.36 22.12 -25.02
CA PRO A 124 2.44 20.83 -24.32
C PRO A 124 1.07 20.21 -24.06
N ASP A 125 1.05 18.92 -23.67
CA ASP A 125 -0.20 18.26 -23.33
C ASP A 125 -0.95 18.94 -22.18
N ILE A 126 -2.25 19.11 -22.39
CA ILE A 126 -3.17 19.70 -21.42
C ILE A 126 -4.10 18.62 -20.86
N ILE A 127 -4.41 18.72 -19.58
CA ILE A 127 -5.42 17.87 -18.93
C ILE A 127 -6.73 18.64 -18.67
N GLY A 128 -6.68 19.96 -18.73
CA GLY A 128 -7.86 20.79 -18.51
C GLY A 128 -7.64 22.26 -18.81
N VAL A 129 -8.76 22.96 -18.95
CA VAL A 129 -8.80 24.41 -19.14
C VAL A 129 -9.74 25.00 -18.11
N ARG A 130 -9.29 26.08 -17.47
CA ARG A 130 -10.09 26.87 -16.53
C ARG A 130 -10.49 28.14 -17.27
N ILE A 131 -11.80 28.36 -17.37
CA ILE A 131 -12.39 29.56 -17.94
C ILE A 131 -13.29 30.16 -16.86
N SER A 132 -13.15 31.45 -16.58
CA SER A 132 -14.03 32.14 -15.64
C SER A 132 -15.37 32.47 -16.29
N GLU A 133 -16.40 32.66 -15.48
CA GLU A 133 -17.53 33.47 -15.94
C GLU A 133 -17.05 34.91 -16.22
N PRO A 134 -17.75 35.69 -17.06
CA PRO A 134 -17.39 37.08 -17.30
C PRO A 134 -17.42 37.90 -16.00
N ILE A 135 -16.36 38.68 -15.76
CA ILE A 135 -16.16 39.45 -14.53
C ILE A 135 -16.11 40.93 -14.88
N GLU A 136 -16.95 41.74 -14.24
CA GLU A 136 -16.83 43.19 -14.32
C GLU A 136 -15.75 43.70 -13.36
N VAL A 137 -14.78 44.42 -13.90
CA VAL A 137 -13.65 44.97 -13.17
C VAL A 137 -13.40 46.41 -13.60
N ASN A 138 -13.18 47.29 -12.62
CA ASN A 138 -12.80 48.66 -12.89
C ASN A 138 -11.28 48.74 -13.08
N VAL A 139 -10.87 49.07 -14.30
CA VAL A 139 -9.48 49.30 -14.71
C VAL A 139 -9.36 50.78 -15.06
N GLU A 140 -8.56 51.51 -14.27
CA GLU A 140 -8.27 52.93 -14.50
C GLU A 140 -9.52 53.84 -14.63
N GLY A 141 -10.60 53.49 -13.92
CA GLY A 141 -11.86 54.25 -13.94
C GLY A 141 -12.88 53.76 -14.97
N VAL A 142 -12.50 52.82 -15.86
CA VAL A 142 -13.38 52.20 -16.86
C VAL A 142 -13.78 50.81 -16.39
N THR A 143 -15.08 50.53 -16.34
CA THR A 143 -15.57 49.17 -16.09
C THR A 143 -15.42 48.35 -17.37
N LYS A 144 -14.59 47.30 -17.30
CA LYS A 144 -14.42 46.30 -18.35
C LYS A 144 -14.98 44.96 -17.88
N LYS A 145 -15.62 44.21 -18.77
CA LYS A 145 -16.07 42.84 -18.59
C LYS A 145 -15.04 41.90 -19.19
N VAL A 146 -14.33 41.17 -18.35
CA VAL A 146 -13.18 40.35 -18.74
C VAL A 146 -13.42 38.87 -18.50
N ILE A 147 -12.73 38.02 -19.25
CA ILE A 147 -12.67 36.58 -19.03
C ILE A 147 -11.24 36.17 -18.73
N LEU A 148 -11.07 35.26 -17.77
CA LEU A 148 -9.78 34.68 -17.40
C LEU A 148 -9.70 33.25 -17.93
N VAL A 149 -8.58 32.92 -18.57
CA VAL A 149 -8.29 31.59 -19.12
C VAL A 149 -6.97 31.07 -18.55
N CYS A 150 -6.93 29.80 -18.18
CA CYS A 150 -5.71 29.13 -17.73
C CYS A 150 -5.73 27.66 -18.17
N TYR A 151 -4.67 27.24 -18.84
CA TYR A 151 -4.48 25.84 -19.23
C TYR A 151 -3.68 25.12 -18.15
N THR A 152 -4.04 23.87 -17.87
CA THR A 152 -3.34 23.05 -16.87
C THR A 152 -2.86 21.74 -17.46
N LYS A 153 -1.71 21.27 -16.97
CA LYS A 153 -1.15 19.95 -17.23
C LYS A 153 -1.14 19.11 -15.95
N SER A 154 -1.00 17.79 -16.07
CA SER A 154 -0.62 16.95 -14.92
C SER A 154 0.62 16.15 -15.25
N VAL A 155 1.40 15.83 -14.22
CA VAL A 155 2.69 15.11 -14.38
C VAL A 155 2.47 13.72 -14.98
N GLY A 156 1.35 13.07 -14.65
CA GLY A 156 1.04 11.74 -15.17
C GLY A 156 0.55 11.73 -16.61
N TYR A 157 -0.09 12.81 -17.08
CA TYR A 157 -0.79 12.79 -18.36
C TYR A 157 0.17 12.66 -19.56
N SER A 158 1.27 13.41 -19.56
CA SER A 158 2.30 13.36 -20.60
C SER A 158 3.08 12.04 -20.63
N ILE A 159 2.87 11.13 -19.67
CA ILE A 159 3.47 9.79 -19.67
C ILE A 159 2.60 8.82 -20.49
N VAL A 160 1.30 9.08 -20.61
CA VAL A 160 0.32 8.16 -21.18
C VAL A 160 -0.13 8.55 -22.58
N ASN A 161 -0.21 9.86 -22.85
CA ASN A 161 -0.56 10.41 -24.15
C ASN A 161 0.60 11.28 -24.64
N ASP A 162 0.98 11.09 -25.91
CA ASP A 162 2.07 11.83 -26.58
C ASP A 162 1.51 12.72 -27.71
N ASP A 163 0.20 12.62 -28.00
CA ASP A 163 -0.44 13.24 -29.15
C ASP A 163 -1.72 13.98 -28.70
N LEU A 164 -1.59 15.27 -28.36
CA LEU A 164 -2.69 16.21 -28.48
C LEU A 164 -2.39 17.17 -29.63
N ASP A 165 -2.84 16.79 -30.82
CA ASP A 165 -2.95 17.70 -31.96
C ASP A 165 -3.85 18.90 -31.59
N ASN A 166 -3.50 20.08 -32.10
CA ASN A 166 -4.17 21.37 -31.94
C ASN A 166 -5.64 21.28 -31.49
N ILE A 167 -5.92 21.71 -30.27
CA ILE A 167 -7.26 21.67 -29.69
C ILE A 167 -7.93 23.02 -29.91
N ASN A 168 -8.95 23.05 -30.77
CA ASN A 168 -9.86 24.19 -30.86
C ASN A 168 -10.85 24.11 -29.71
N LEU A 169 -10.75 25.02 -28.74
CA LEU A 169 -11.63 25.06 -27.57
C LEU A 169 -12.55 26.27 -27.62
N ARG A 170 -13.84 26.04 -27.38
CA ARG A 170 -14.78 27.14 -27.14
C ARG A 170 -14.48 27.79 -25.77
N VAL A 171 -14.17 29.09 -25.78
CA VAL A 171 -13.92 29.87 -24.57
C VAL A 171 -15.23 30.37 -23.98
N ALA A 172 -15.96 31.22 -24.71
CA ALA A 172 -17.19 31.83 -24.26
C ALA A 172 -18.01 32.39 -25.43
N LYS A 173 -19.23 32.86 -25.15
CA LYS A 173 -19.93 33.75 -26.08
C LYS A 173 -19.22 35.10 -26.13
N ALA A 174 -19.14 35.71 -27.30
CA ALA A 174 -18.44 36.97 -27.53
C ALA A 174 -19.24 38.23 -27.15
N ASP A 175 -20.40 38.06 -26.52
CA ASP A 175 -21.35 39.15 -26.26
C ASP A 175 -20.91 40.03 -25.08
N GLY A 176 -20.52 41.26 -25.41
CA GLY A 176 -20.15 42.32 -24.48
C GLY A 176 -18.91 42.02 -23.65
N ILE A 177 -17.98 41.20 -24.16
CA ILE A 177 -16.68 40.93 -23.52
C ILE A 177 -15.66 41.92 -24.06
N ASP A 178 -15.06 42.70 -23.18
CA ASP A 178 -14.07 43.72 -23.55
C ASP A 178 -12.66 43.13 -23.71
N ALA A 179 -12.31 42.09 -22.94
CA ALA A 179 -10.97 41.49 -22.99
C ALA A 179 -10.89 40.06 -22.42
N ILE A 180 -9.89 39.30 -22.87
CA ILE A 180 -9.56 37.96 -22.37
C ILE A 180 -8.10 37.93 -21.93
N TYR A 181 -7.88 37.50 -20.69
CA TYR A 181 -6.56 37.40 -20.09
C TYR A 181 -6.18 35.94 -19.80
N TYR A 182 -4.93 35.60 -20.05
CA TYR A 182 -4.29 34.38 -19.58
C TYR A 182 -3.68 34.61 -18.20
N GLY A 183 -3.92 33.72 -17.25
CA GLY A 183 -3.16 33.72 -16.01
C GLY A 183 -3.68 32.75 -14.97
N GLU A 184 -2.86 32.45 -13.97
CA GLU A 184 -3.24 31.57 -12.88
C GLU A 184 -4.28 32.22 -11.97
N TYR A 185 -5.35 31.48 -11.68
CA TYR A 185 -6.32 31.88 -10.67
C TYR A 185 -6.99 30.68 -9.99
N ASN A 186 -7.52 30.93 -8.80
CA ASN A 186 -8.28 29.93 -8.06
C ASN A 186 -9.74 29.89 -8.54
N ARG A 187 -10.13 28.76 -9.15
CA ARG A 187 -11.49 28.55 -9.67
C ARG A 187 -12.59 28.66 -8.59
N SER A 188 -12.28 28.33 -7.34
CA SER A 188 -13.27 28.37 -6.24
C SER A 188 -13.54 29.77 -5.72
N ASN A 189 -12.70 30.75 -6.05
CA ASN A 189 -12.84 32.13 -5.58
C ASN A 189 -12.44 33.12 -6.69
N VAL A 190 -13.34 33.26 -7.66
CA VAL A 190 -13.20 34.20 -8.78
C VAL A 190 -13.92 35.48 -8.40
N SER A 191 -13.15 36.54 -8.13
CA SER A 191 -13.63 37.85 -7.72
C SER A 191 -13.06 38.96 -8.61
N SER A 192 -13.57 40.19 -8.47
CA SER A 192 -12.98 41.35 -9.14
C SER A 192 -11.51 41.58 -8.75
N GLU A 193 -11.12 41.24 -7.52
CA GLU A 193 -9.73 41.32 -7.08
C GLU A 193 -8.84 40.26 -7.76
N THR A 194 -9.39 39.06 -7.96
CA THR A 194 -8.75 37.99 -8.74
C THR A 194 -8.51 38.45 -10.18
N ALA A 195 -9.50 39.08 -10.79
CA ALA A 195 -9.37 39.65 -12.13
C ALA A 195 -8.30 40.74 -12.20
N LYS A 196 -8.25 41.67 -11.22
CA LYS A 196 -7.19 42.69 -11.16
C LYS A 196 -5.79 42.10 -11.06
N ASN A 197 -5.62 41.06 -10.24
CA ASN A 197 -4.33 40.39 -10.10
C ASN A 197 -3.88 39.77 -11.43
N VAL A 198 -4.78 39.06 -12.12
CA VAL A 198 -4.47 38.47 -13.44
C VAL A 198 -4.26 39.54 -14.51
N ILE A 199 -4.97 40.66 -14.46
CA ILE A 199 -4.72 41.80 -15.38
C ILE A 199 -3.31 42.38 -15.17
N GLN A 200 -2.83 42.45 -13.93
CA GLN A 200 -1.52 43.01 -13.62
C GLN A 200 -0.36 42.05 -13.90
N ASN A 201 -0.55 40.76 -13.62
CA ASN A 201 0.53 39.76 -13.63
C ASN A 201 0.41 38.71 -14.75
N GLY A 202 -0.74 38.67 -15.42
CA GLY A 202 -1.01 37.75 -16.51
C GLY A 202 -0.74 38.37 -17.88
N HIS A 203 -1.30 37.75 -18.92
CA HIS A 203 -1.10 38.15 -20.30
C HIS A 203 -2.44 38.49 -20.94
N LEU A 204 -2.52 39.64 -21.61
CA LEU A 204 -3.66 39.96 -22.48
C LEU A 204 -3.57 39.10 -23.74
N ILE A 205 -4.61 38.31 -24.01
CA ILE A 205 -4.66 37.44 -25.21
C ILE A 205 -5.57 38.07 -26.28
N TRP A 206 -6.62 38.77 -25.87
CA TRP A 206 -7.59 39.40 -26.76
C TRP A 206 -8.22 40.64 -26.12
N GLU A 207 -8.47 41.67 -26.92
CA GLU A 207 -9.17 42.91 -26.52
C GLU A 207 -10.06 43.40 -27.69
N GLU A 208 -11.21 44.00 -27.38
CA GLU A 208 -12.16 44.57 -28.35
C GLU A 208 -11.67 45.88 -29.01
#